data_AF-A0AAV5XXU3-F1
#
_entry.id   AF-A0AAV5XXU3-F1
#
_cell.length_a   1.000
_cell.length_b   1.000
_cell.length_c   1.000
_cell.angle_alpha   90.00
_cell.angle_beta   90.00
_cell.angle_gamma   90.00
#
_symmetry.space_group_name_H-M   'P 1'
#
loop_
_entity.id
_entity.type
_entity.pdbx_description
1 polymer ?
#
loop_
_entity_poly.entity_id
_entity_poly.type
_entity_poly.pdbx_seq_one_letter_code
_entity_poly.pdbx_strand_id
1 'polypeptide(L)'
;RRTQAVLPLRGKIINAEKARYDKVLSHNEIRLLISAMGTGIGPEEFDVAKLRYHKIILMTDADVDGAHIRTLLLTFFFRHMVAVIERGHLYIAQPPLFKVKKGKVEKYLMSEREFQDFFLTTWVETASVKVPGTRAPLTGEPLLELLRGAAEFQALFGKLVKRGVPAPILRELLRTKFRGTKRGVGHAEIGEALVAAAAAVNGFTVHVQNGDNGDGHTVTIAGPPTVSFSTDLFKSADYATLLELWDKVAPLAKGSTTVSEGEGRERQVKSVEELLGAALELSRAGASVQRYKGLGEMNPEQLWETTMNPETRTLLKVTMEDAVGADEMFTVLMGDAVEPRREFIEKHALDVANLDI
;
A
#
# COMPACT_ATOMS: atom_id res chain seq x y z
N ARG A 1 -30.97 -14.18 -2.41
CA ARG A 1 -31.91 -14.22 -1.25
C ARG A 1 -31.95 -15.55 -0.48
N ARG A 2 -31.31 -16.65 -0.95
CA ARG A 2 -31.37 -17.96 -0.22
C ARG A 2 -30.46 -18.04 1.02
N THR A 3 -29.31 -17.36 1.01
CA THR A 3 -28.24 -17.61 2.01
C THR A 3 -27.58 -16.33 2.56
N GLN A 4 -28.07 -15.14 2.20
CA GLN A 4 -27.47 -13.87 2.59
C GLN A 4 -28.48 -13.01 3.36
N ALA A 5 -28.05 -12.53 4.51
CA ALA A 5 -28.73 -11.51 5.30
C ALA A 5 -27.86 -10.25 5.31
N VAL A 6 -28.49 -9.08 5.21
CA VAL A 6 -27.81 -7.78 5.23
C VAL A 6 -28.36 -6.98 6.39
N LEU A 7 -27.47 -6.54 7.29
CA LEU A 7 -27.79 -5.64 8.38
C LEU A 7 -27.20 -4.26 8.06
N PRO A 8 -28.02 -3.28 7.63
CA PRO A 8 -27.53 -1.93 7.43
C PRO A 8 -27.27 -1.26 8.78
N LEU A 9 -26.07 -0.72 8.96
CA LEU A 9 -25.73 0.10 10.13
C LEU A 9 -25.82 1.58 9.76
N ARG A 10 -26.37 2.41 10.65
CA ARG A 10 -26.50 3.85 10.43
C ARG A 10 -25.67 4.65 11.43
N GLY A 11 -24.94 5.64 10.91
CA GLY A 11 -24.11 6.52 11.74
C GLY A 11 -22.82 5.87 12.25
N LYS A 12 -22.09 6.60 13.09
CA LYS A 12 -20.87 6.09 13.73
C LYS A 12 -21.24 5.20 14.90
N ILE A 13 -20.62 4.02 14.95
CA ILE A 13 -20.80 3.09 16.06
C ILE A 13 -20.15 3.68 17.31
N ILE A 14 -20.73 3.41 18.47
CA ILE A 14 -20.12 3.81 19.74
C ILE A 14 -18.73 3.20 19.89
N ASN A 15 -17.80 4.02 20.34
CA ASN A 15 -16.46 3.59 20.70
C ASN A 15 -16.53 2.65 21.92
N ALA A 16 -16.37 1.35 21.69
CA ALA A 16 -16.39 0.32 22.73
C ALA A 16 -15.16 0.33 23.66
N GLU A 17 -14.08 1.03 23.29
CA GLU A 17 -12.89 1.22 24.12
C GLU A 17 -13.16 2.22 25.26
N LYS A 18 -13.70 3.39 24.90
CA LYS A 18 -13.92 4.49 25.84
C LYS A 18 -15.25 4.40 26.57
N ALA A 19 -16.26 3.83 25.93
CA ALA A 19 -17.59 3.78 26.50
C ALA A 19 -17.67 2.71 27.58
N ARG A 20 -18.29 3.05 28.71
CA ARG A 20 -18.68 2.05 29.72
C ARG A 20 -19.55 0.97 29.07
N TYR A 21 -19.40 -0.25 29.55
CA TYR A 21 -20.08 -1.43 29.05
C TYR A 21 -21.60 -1.24 28.85
N ASP A 22 -22.30 -0.69 29.85
CA ASP A 22 -23.75 -0.42 29.76
C ASP A 22 -24.12 0.56 28.63
N LYS A 23 -23.23 1.50 28.32
CA LYS A 23 -23.42 2.47 27.24
C LYS A 23 -23.22 1.83 25.87
N VAL A 24 -22.30 0.86 25.76
CA VAL A 24 -22.14 0.05 24.54
C VAL A 24 -23.38 -0.80 24.31
N LEU A 25 -23.90 -1.45 25.36
CA LEU A 25 -25.10 -2.29 25.30
C LEU A 25 -26.38 -1.53 24.99
N SER A 26 -26.50 -0.28 25.44
CA SER A 26 -27.65 0.57 25.14
C SER A 26 -27.61 1.17 23.74
N HIS A 27 -26.50 1.04 23.01
CA HIS A 27 -26.40 1.54 21.64
C HIS A 27 -27.23 0.70 20.67
N ASN A 28 -28.18 1.34 19.97
CA ASN A 28 -29.14 0.65 19.11
C ASN A 28 -28.49 -0.24 18.04
N GLU A 29 -27.47 0.27 17.34
CA GLU A 29 -26.77 -0.50 16.29
C GLU A 29 -26.08 -1.76 16.85
N ILE A 30 -25.52 -1.67 18.07
CA ILE A 30 -24.87 -2.80 18.73
C ILE A 30 -25.92 -3.83 19.15
N ARG A 31 -27.06 -3.38 19.71
CA ARG A 31 -28.18 -4.27 20.04
C ARG A 31 -28.72 -5.01 18.81
N LEU A 32 -28.84 -4.32 17.68
CA LEU A 32 -29.26 -4.93 16.42
C LEU A 32 -28.26 -5.98 15.95
N LEU A 33 -26.96 -5.69 16.04
CA LEU A 33 -25.88 -6.60 15.67
C LEU A 33 -25.86 -7.86 16.56
N ILE A 34 -25.93 -7.70 17.89
CA ILE A 34 -26.01 -8.82 18.84
C ILE A 34 -27.25 -9.66 18.58
N SER A 35 -28.40 -9.01 18.43
CA SER A 35 -29.66 -9.67 18.12
C SER A 35 -29.48 -10.49 16.85
N ALA A 36 -29.04 -9.89 15.74
CA ALA A 36 -28.82 -10.54 14.45
C ALA A 36 -27.91 -11.79 14.54
N MET A 37 -26.84 -11.75 15.32
CA MET A 37 -25.93 -12.89 15.50
C MET A 37 -26.48 -13.98 16.40
N GLY A 38 -27.30 -13.62 17.41
CA GLY A 38 -27.96 -14.57 18.32
C GLY A 38 -27.06 -15.13 19.43
N THR A 39 -25.83 -14.60 19.58
CA THR A 39 -24.84 -15.09 20.54
C THR A 39 -25.03 -14.55 21.96
N GLY A 40 -25.89 -13.55 22.16
CA GLY A 40 -25.84 -12.74 23.40
C GLY A 40 -24.57 -11.89 23.46
N ILE A 41 -24.34 -11.20 24.59
CA ILE A 41 -23.14 -10.38 24.82
C ILE A 41 -22.77 -10.36 26.30
N GLY A 42 -21.48 -10.34 26.59
CA GLY A 42 -20.95 -10.25 27.95
C GLY A 42 -20.49 -11.58 28.53
N PRO A 43 -19.77 -11.56 29.65
CA PRO A 43 -19.08 -12.74 30.17
C PRO A 43 -20.00 -13.92 30.50
N GLU A 44 -21.25 -13.63 30.90
CA GLU A 44 -22.20 -14.65 31.36
C GLU A 44 -23.24 -15.05 30.30
N GLU A 45 -23.59 -14.15 29.37
CA GLU A 45 -24.62 -14.40 28.35
C GLU A 45 -24.06 -14.80 26.98
N PHE A 46 -22.79 -14.48 26.71
CA PHE A 46 -22.19 -14.75 25.40
C PHE A 46 -21.95 -16.25 25.18
N ASP A 47 -22.60 -16.79 24.15
CA ASP A 47 -22.43 -18.15 23.69
C ASP A 47 -22.25 -18.19 22.17
N VAL A 48 -21.01 -18.42 21.75
CA VAL A 48 -20.64 -18.54 20.33
C VAL A 48 -21.27 -19.77 19.65
N ALA A 49 -21.69 -20.80 20.39
CA ALA A 49 -22.37 -21.95 19.81
C ALA A 49 -23.78 -21.60 19.28
N LYS A 50 -24.38 -20.52 19.79
CA LYS A 50 -25.67 -20.00 19.31
C LYS A 50 -25.54 -19.08 18.09
N LEU A 51 -24.33 -18.92 17.54
CA LEU A 51 -24.08 -18.06 16.40
C LEU A 51 -24.90 -18.50 15.18
N ARG A 52 -25.83 -17.65 14.76
CA ARG A 52 -26.73 -17.94 13.64
C ARG A 52 -26.02 -17.91 12.29
N TYR A 53 -24.99 -17.08 12.16
CA TYR A 53 -24.24 -16.87 10.92
C TYR A 53 -22.75 -17.10 11.14
N HIS A 54 -22.25 -18.23 10.64
CA HIS A 54 -20.83 -18.63 10.74
C HIS A 54 -19.89 -17.87 9.78
N LYS A 55 -20.43 -16.96 8.97
CA LYS A 55 -19.67 -16.10 8.05
C LYS A 55 -20.25 -14.69 8.11
N ILE A 56 -19.66 -13.87 8.98
CA ILE A 56 -19.95 -12.46 9.14
C ILE A 56 -18.98 -11.69 8.25
N ILE A 57 -19.51 -10.85 7.36
CA ILE A 57 -18.70 -10.07 6.41
C ILE A 57 -18.91 -8.60 6.70
N LEU A 58 -17.84 -7.91 7.08
CA LEU A 58 -17.81 -6.46 7.23
C LEU A 58 -17.58 -5.84 5.86
N MET A 59 -18.55 -5.06 5.40
CA MET A 59 -18.49 -4.34 4.13
C MET A 59 -18.53 -2.84 4.43
N THR A 60 -17.43 -2.16 4.18
CA THR A 60 -17.25 -0.72 4.45
C THR A 60 -16.62 -0.06 3.23
N ASP A 61 -16.78 1.24 3.10
CA ASP A 61 -16.12 2.02 2.05
C ASP A 61 -14.58 1.99 2.20
N ALA A 62 -13.90 2.26 1.08
CA ALA A 62 -12.45 2.28 0.98
C ALA A 62 -11.83 3.64 1.35
N ASP A 63 -12.61 4.50 2.03
CA ASP A 63 -12.22 5.82 2.50
C ASP A 63 -11.85 5.82 4.00
N VAL A 64 -11.52 7.00 4.51
CA VAL A 64 -11.10 7.19 5.91
C VAL A 64 -12.24 6.90 6.89
N ASP A 65 -13.47 7.28 6.55
CA ASP A 65 -14.65 7.05 7.40
C ASP A 65 -15.03 5.56 7.45
N GLY A 66 -14.96 4.86 6.31
CA GLY A 66 -15.13 3.42 6.21
C GLY A 66 -14.07 2.65 6.99
N ALA A 67 -12.80 3.09 6.91
CA ALA A 67 -11.73 2.56 7.74
C ALA A 67 -12.01 2.75 9.24
N HIS A 68 -12.50 3.93 9.65
CA HIS A 68 -12.84 4.20 11.04
C HIS A 68 -13.99 3.32 11.55
N ILE A 69 -15.08 3.17 10.80
CA ILE A 69 -16.19 2.27 11.17
C ILE A 69 -15.72 0.82 11.24
N ARG A 70 -14.88 0.39 10.30
CA ARG A 70 -14.29 -0.95 10.31
C ARG A 70 -13.48 -1.19 11.58
N THR A 71 -12.61 -0.26 11.96
CA THR A 71 -11.84 -0.37 13.20
C THR A 71 -12.74 -0.43 14.44
N LEU A 72 -13.78 0.43 14.52
CA LEU A 72 -14.75 0.38 15.63
C LEU A 72 -15.43 -1.00 15.75
N LEU A 73 -15.81 -1.61 14.63
CA LEU A 73 -16.37 -2.96 14.60
C LEU A 73 -15.35 -4.01 15.04
N LEU A 74 -14.11 -3.93 14.53
CA LEU A 74 -13.04 -4.87 14.90
C LEU A 74 -12.74 -4.80 16.40
N THR A 75 -12.62 -3.60 16.98
CA THR A 75 -12.46 -3.39 18.42
C THR A 75 -13.64 -3.97 19.20
N PHE A 76 -14.87 -3.75 18.75
CA PHE A 76 -16.06 -4.35 19.38
C PHE A 76 -15.99 -5.89 19.38
N PHE A 77 -15.67 -6.51 18.24
CA PHE A 77 -15.55 -7.97 18.15
C PHE A 77 -14.40 -8.48 19.02
N PHE A 78 -13.26 -7.80 19.03
CA PHE A 78 -12.11 -8.17 19.84
C PHE A 78 -12.42 -8.13 21.35
N ARG A 79 -13.04 -7.05 21.84
CA ARG A 79 -13.30 -6.87 23.27
C ARG A 79 -14.48 -7.67 23.80
N HIS A 80 -15.51 -7.88 22.99
CA HIS A 80 -16.78 -8.45 23.47
C HIS A 80 -17.13 -9.81 22.86
N MET A 81 -16.49 -10.20 21.75
CA MET A 81 -16.84 -11.40 21.00
C MET A 81 -15.61 -12.10 20.39
N VAL A 82 -14.51 -12.16 21.14
CA VAL A 82 -13.22 -12.68 20.66
C VAL A 82 -13.33 -14.07 20.03
N ALA A 83 -14.19 -14.93 20.59
CA ALA A 83 -14.42 -16.29 20.09
C ALA A 83 -14.94 -16.34 18.65
N VAL A 84 -15.59 -15.27 18.15
CA VAL A 84 -16.03 -15.16 16.74
C VAL A 84 -14.81 -15.04 15.81
N ILE A 85 -13.78 -14.31 16.26
CA ILE A 85 -12.53 -14.13 15.54
C ILE A 85 -11.70 -15.42 15.61
N GLU A 86 -11.54 -16.00 16.81
CA GLU A 86 -10.78 -17.25 17.01
C GLU A 86 -11.33 -18.42 16.19
N ARG A 87 -12.66 -18.54 16.11
CA ARG A 87 -13.32 -19.56 15.27
C ARG A 87 -13.32 -19.23 13.78
N GLY A 88 -12.80 -18.06 13.40
CA GLY A 88 -12.65 -17.66 12.01
C GLY A 88 -13.95 -17.35 11.30
N HIS A 89 -14.93 -16.80 12.01
CA HIS A 89 -16.23 -16.44 11.47
C HIS A 89 -16.30 -15.00 10.94
N LEU A 90 -15.30 -14.16 11.23
CA LEU A 90 -15.25 -12.75 10.82
C LEU A 90 -14.39 -12.53 9.57
N TYR A 91 -14.95 -11.81 8.60
CA TYR A 91 -14.34 -11.50 7.31
C TYR A 91 -14.54 -10.03 6.95
N ILE A 92 -13.67 -9.47 6.11
CA ILE A 92 -13.79 -8.13 5.54
C ILE A 92 -13.94 -8.29 4.01
N ALA A 93 -14.95 -7.64 3.44
CA ALA A 93 -15.12 -7.61 1.99
C ALA A 93 -14.03 -6.76 1.33
N GLN A 94 -13.56 -7.18 0.16
CA GLN A 94 -12.58 -6.46 -0.64
C GLN A 94 -13.23 -6.05 -1.97
N PRO A 95 -13.94 -4.91 -2.03
CA PRO A 95 -14.50 -4.40 -3.28
C PRO A 95 -13.38 -3.98 -4.25
N PRO A 96 -13.62 -4.00 -5.57
CA PRO A 96 -12.64 -3.57 -6.55
C PRO A 96 -12.36 -2.07 -6.45
N LEU A 97 -11.10 -1.69 -6.70
CA LEU A 97 -10.66 -0.30 -6.68
C LEU A 97 -10.91 0.39 -8.02
N PHE A 98 -10.81 -0.35 -9.12
CA PHE A 98 -11.02 0.17 -10.47
C PHE A 98 -11.94 -0.71 -11.29
N LYS A 99 -12.66 -0.05 -12.19
CA LYS A 99 -13.31 -0.66 -13.34
C LYS A 99 -12.68 -0.08 -14.60
N VAL A 100 -12.14 -0.96 -15.44
CA VAL A 100 -11.49 -0.59 -16.69
C VAL A 100 -12.24 -1.20 -17.86
N LYS A 101 -12.53 -0.38 -18.87
CA LYS A 101 -13.10 -0.81 -20.14
C LYS A 101 -12.21 -0.34 -21.29
N LYS A 102 -11.60 -1.26 -22.02
CA LYS A 102 -10.78 -0.98 -23.21
C LYS A 102 -11.26 -1.86 -24.37
N GLY A 103 -11.84 -1.24 -25.39
CA GLY A 103 -12.48 -1.96 -26.49
C GLY A 103 -13.65 -2.84 -26.00
N LYS A 104 -13.56 -4.15 -26.24
CA LYS A 104 -14.56 -5.15 -25.77
C LYS A 104 -14.24 -5.73 -24.40
N VAL A 105 -13.06 -5.46 -23.85
CA VAL A 105 -12.62 -6.00 -22.56
C VAL A 105 -13.09 -5.06 -21.45
N GLU A 106 -13.81 -5.62 -20.49
CA GLU A 106 -14.23 -4.96 -19.25
C GLU A 106 -13.71 -5.79 -18.08
N LYS A 107 -13.01 -5.14 -17.13
CA LYS A 107 -12.36 -5.83 -16.02
C LYS A 107 -12.41 -4.99 -14.75
N TYR A 108 -12.66 -5.64 -13.63
CA TYR A 108 -12.52 -5.08 -12.29
C TYR A 108 -11.12 -5.38 -11.77
N LEU A 109 -10.45 -4.39 -11.20
CA LEU A 109 -9.08 -4.49 -10.71
C LEU A 109 -9.05 -4.10 -9.22
N MET A 110 -8.40 -4.93 -8.41
CA MET A 110 -8.46 -4.82 -6.94
C MET A 110 -7.37 -3.90 -6.37
N SER A 111 -6.33 -3.60 -7.15
CA SER A 111 -5.18 -2.82 -6.67
C SER A 111 -4.58 -1.95 -7.76
N GLU A 112 -3.81 -0.94 -7.34
CA GLU A 112 -3.00 -0.11 -8.25
C GLU A 112 -2.00 -0.96 -9.06
N ARG A 113 -1.47 -2.03 -8.45
CA ARG A 113 -0.55 -2.96 -9.11
C ARG A 113 -1.24 -3.70 -10.26
N GLU A 114 -2.43 -4.25 -10.01
CA GLU A 114 -3.23 -4.89 -11.07
C GLU A 114 -3.62 -3.90 -12.17
N PHE A 115 -3.92 -2.66 -11.78
CA PHE A 115 -4.21 -1.57 -12.70
C PHE A 115 -3.04 -1.30 -13.65
N GLN A 116 -1.84 -1.09 -13.11
CA GLN A 116 -0.63 -0.90 -13.91
C GLN A 116 -0.34 -2.13 -14.80
N ASP A 117 -0.36 -3.32 -14.22
CA ASP A 117 -0.02 -4.55 -14.94
C ASP A 117 -0.96 -4.85 -16.12
N PHE A 118 -2.27 -4.60 -15.95
CA PHE A 118 -3.27 -4.76 -17.00
C PHE A 118 -2.95 -3.90 -18.23
N PHE A 119 -2.62 -2.63 -18.00
CA PHE A 119 -2.33 -1.68 -19.07
C PHE A 119 -0.99 -1.95 -19.73
N LEU A 120 0.05 -2.22 -18.95
CA LEU A 120 1.38 -2.52 -19.48
C LEU A 120 1.35 -3.80 -20.32
N THR A 121 0.71 -4.87 -19.85
CA THR A 121 0.60 -6.15 -20.57
C THR A 121 -0.05 -5.98 -21.94
N THR A 122 -1.14 -5.20 -22.02
CA THR A 122 -1.82 -4.96 -23.30
C THR A 122 -0.97 -4.07 -24.23
N TRP A 123 -0.20 -3.14 -23.68
CA TRP A 123 0.56 -2.16 -24.46
C TRP A 123 1.83 -2.73 -25.07
N VAL A 124 2.52 -3.64 -24.38
CA VAL A 124 3.75 -4.28 -24.89
C VAL A 124 3.53 -5.13 -26.14
N GLU A 125 2.28 -5.50 -26.45
CA GLU A 125 1.93 -6.20 -27.69
C GLU A 125 2.08 -5.32 -28.93
N THR A 126 1.91 -4.00 -28.79
CA THR A 126 1.95 -3.03 -29.90
C THR A 126 3.12 -2.05 -29.80
N ALA A 127 3.76 -1.97 -28.65
CA ALA A 127 4.85 -1.05 -28.37
C ALA A 127 6.23 -1.66 -28.61
N SER A 128 7.17 -0.81 -28.97
CA SER A 128 8.59 -1.14 -29.18
C SER A 128 9.45 -0.08 -28.51
N VAL A 129 10.40 -0.50 -27.68
CA VAL A 129 11.25 0.43 -26.92
C VAL A 129 12.71 0.16 -27.21
N LYS A 130 13.39 1.15 -27.79
CA LYS A 130 14.83 1.11 -28.07
C LYS A 130 15.60 1.76 -26.94
N VAL A 131 16.24 0.92 -26.12
CA VAL A 131 17.06 1.32 -24.97
C VAL A 131 18.51 1.60 -25.42
N PRO A 132 19.19 2.62 -24.87
CA PRO A 132 20.60 2.86 -25.14
C PRO A 132 21.47 1.61 -24.92
N GLY A 133 22.29 1.28 -25.92
CA GLY A 133 23.21 0.13 -25.87
C GLY A 133 22.60 -1.21 -26.29
N THR A 134 21.30 -1.28 -26.54
CA THR A 134 20.66 -2.49 -27.13
C THR A 134 20.76 -2.48 -28.65
N ARG A 135 20.98 -3.66 -29.26
CA ARG A 135 21.06 -3.80 -30.73
C ARG A 135 19.70 -3.72 -31.41
N ALA A 136 18.67 -4.26 -30.76
CA ALA A 136 17.31 -4.32 -31.26
C ALA A 136 16.34 -3.72 -30.21
N PRO A 137 15.22 -3.13 -30.66
CA PRO A 137 14.17 -2.69 -29.75
C PRO A 137 13.56 -3.86 -28.96
N LEU A 138 13.19 -3.58 -27.71
CA LEU A 138 12.46 -4.50 -26.84
C LEU A 138 10.97 -4.45 -27.17
N THR A 139 10.35 -5.62 -27.27
CA THR A 139 8.91 -5.81 -27.57
C THR A 139 8.39 -6.98 -26.75
N GLY A 140 7.07 -7.07 -26.53
CA GLY A 140 6.46 -8.22 -25.83
C GLY A 140 7.01 -8.47 -24.43
N GLU A 141 7.31 -9.74 -24.10
CA GLU A 141 7.70 -10.16 -22.75
C GLU A 141 8.99 -9.46 -22.23
N PRO A 142 10.10 -9.36 -22.99
CA PRO A 142 11.27 -8.59 -22.55
C PRO A 142 10.98 -7.13 -22.20
N LEU A 143 10.04 -6.50 -22.90
CA LEU A 143 9.62 -5.14 -22.59
C LEU A 143 8.76 -5.10 -21.32
N LEU A 144 7.87 -6.08 -21.14
CA LEU A 144 7.04 -6.20 -19.94
C LEU A 144 7.89 -6.41 -18.69
N GLU A 145 8.91 -7.28 -18.75
CA GLU A 145 9.87 -7.50 -17.66
C GLU A 145 10.62 -6.22 -17.31
N LEU A 146 11.05 -5.44 -18.31
CA LEU A 146 11.72 -4.15 -18.09
C LEU A 146 10.78 -3.16 -17.40
N LEU A 147 9.53 -3.03 -17.87
CA LEU A 147 8.56 -2.09 -17.30
C LEU A 147 8.14 -2.48 -15.88
N ARG A 148 7.96 -3.78 -15.60
CA ARG A 148 7.72 -4.28 -14.24
C ARG A 148 8.90 -3.99 -13.32
N GLY A 149 10.12 -4.27 -13.77
CA GLY A 149 11.33 -3.97 -13.01
C GLY A 149 11.53 -2.47 -12.77
N ALA A 150 11.18 -1.64 -13.75
CA ALA A 150 11.18 -0.19 -13.63
C ALA A 150 10.13 0.29 -12.59
N ALA A 151 8.91 -0.25 -12.64
CA ALA A 151 7.84 0.13 -11.70
C ALA A 151 8.21 -0.25 -10.25
N GLU A 152 8.77 -1.45 -10.06
CA GLU A 152 9.27 -1.90 -8.76
C GLU A 152 10.45 -1.04 -8.28
N PHE A 153 11.38 -0.70 -9.19
CA PHE A 153 12.49 0.22 -8.90
C PHE A 153 11.96 1.58 -8.43
N GLN A 154 11.00 2.18 -9.14
CA GLN A 154 10.44 3.48 -8.77
C GLN A 154 9.71 3.42 -7.41
N ALA A 155 9.00 2.32 -7.12
CA ALA A 155 8.33 2.11 -5.84
C ALA A 155 9.34 2.02 -4.67
N LEU A 156 10.37 1.18 -4.79
CA LEU A 156 11.41 1.02 -3.76
C LEU A 156 12.26 2.28 -3.61
N PHE A 157 12.62 2.93 -4.72
CA PHE A 157 13.33 4.22 -4.71
C PHE A 157 12.51 5.27 -3.98
N GLY A 158 11.22 5.43 -4.32
CA GLY A 158 10.31 6.35 -3.65
C GLY A 158 10.14 6.04 -2.16
N LYS A 159 10.09 4.76 -1.77
CA LYS A 159 10.03 4.33 -0.37
C LYS A 159 11.25 4.79 0.42
N LEU A 160 12.47 4.62 -0.12
CA LEU A 160 13.70 5.09 0.53
C LEU A 160 13.75 6.62 0.63
N VAL A 161 13.25 7.32 -0.41
CA VAL A 161 13.16 8.79 -0.40
C VAL A 161 12.20 9.28 0.67
N LYS A 162 11.02 8.64 0.79
CA LYS A 162 10.05 8.93 1.87
C LYS A 162 10.62 8.65 3.26
N ARG A 163 11.51 7.67 3.41
CA ARG A 163 12.24 7.39 4.65
C ARG A 163 13.37 8.39 4.95
N GLY A 164 13.49 9.45 4.16
CA GLY A 164 14.38 10.58 4.44
C GLY A 164 15.67 10.61 3.61
N VAL A 165 15.91 9.64 2.71
CA VAL A 165 17.11 9.68 1.86
C VAL A 165 16.90 10.60 0.66
N PRO A 166 17.65 11.69 0.48
CA PRO A 166 17.48 12.56 -0.68
C PRO A 166 17.71 11.80 -1.99
N ALA A 167 16.79 11.96 -2.94
CA ALA A 167 16.84 11.28 -4.23
C ALA A 167 18.18 11.44 -4.97
N PRO A 168 18.83 12.62 -5.00
CA PRO A 168 20.13 12.77 -5.66
C PRO A 168 21.24 11.89 -5.05
N ILE A 169 21.31 11.82 -3.71
CA ILE A 169 22.29 11.01 -2.99
C ILE A 169 22.02 9.53 -3.25
N LEU A 170 20.75 9.12 -3.20
CA LEU A 170 20.37 7.74 -3.50
C LEU A 170 20.76 7.33 -4.93
N ARG A 171 20.54 8.19 -5.93
CA ARG A 171 20.97 7.93 -7.32
C ARG A 171 22.48 7.77 -7.42
N GLU A 172 23.25 8.59 -6.70
CA GLU A 172 24.71 8.51 -6.73
C GLU A 172 25.23 7.21 -6.10
N LEU A 173 24.63 6.77 -4.98
CA LEU A 173 24.94 5.47 -4.38
C LEU A 173 24.62 4.29 -5.32
N LEU A 174 23.51 4.37 -6.05
CA LEU A 174 23.16 3.36 -7.05
C LEU A 174 24.15 3.38 -8.23
N ARG A 175 24.54 4.57 -8.69
CA ARG A 175 25.52 4.75 -9.77
C ARG A 175 26.88 4.15 -9.43
N THR A 176 27.34 4.31 -8.19
CA THR A 176 28.59 3.72 -7.67
C THR A 176 28.44 2.25 -7.28
N LYS A 177 27.23 1.69 -7.36
CA LYS A 177 26.89 0.31 -6.98
C LYS A 177 27.29 -0.04 -5.54
N PHE A 178 27.12 0.92 -4.62
CA PHE A 178 27.44 0.71 -3.21
C PHE A 178 26.58 -0.40 -2.61
N ARG A 179 27.20 -1.41 -1.99
CA ARG A 179 26.52 -2.56 -1.39
C ARG A 179 26.62 -2.49 0.13
N GLY A 180 25.60 -1.93 0.79
CA GLY A 180 25.51 -1.88 2.25
C GLY A 180 25.31 -3.25 2.94
N THR A 181 25.03 -4.31 2.18
CA THR A 181 24.64 -5.64 2.71
C THR A 181 25.71 -6.73 2.62
N LYS A 182 26.94 -6.44 2.16
CA LYS A 182 27.99 -7.46 2.14
C LYS A 182 28.48 -7.78 3.56
N ARG A 183 28.77 -9.07 3.84
CA ARG A 183 29.52 -9.48 5.04
C ARG A 183 30.79 -8.61 5.14
N GLY A 184 30.84 -7.75 6.15
CA GLY A 184 31.98 -6.88 6.42
C GLY A 184 31.72 -5.37 6.32
N VAL A 185 30.63 -4.92 5.67
CA VAL A 185 30.37 -3.46 5.55
C VAL A 185 29.76 -2.93 6.85
N GLY A 186 30.57 -2.19 7.61
CA GLY A 186 30.16 -1.55 8.85
C GLY A 186 29.25 -0.33 8.65
N HIS A 187 28.57 0.11 9.72
CA HIS A 187 27.79 1.36 9.68
C HIS A 187 28.65 2.60 9.36
N ALA A 188 29.93 2.57 9.74
CA ALA A 188 30.91 3.59 9.40
C ALA A 188 31.12 3.71 7.88
N GLU A 189 31.33 2.59 7.18
CA GLU A 189 31.51 2.56 5.72
C GLU A 189 30.27 3.06 4.98
N ILE A 190 29.07 2.74 5.48
CA ILE A 190 27.80 3.27 4.94
C ILE A 190 27.75 4.79 5.11
N GLY A 191 28.16 5.29 6.28
CA GLY A 191 28.28 6.72 6.56
C GLY A 191 29.26 7.42 5.62
N GLU A 192 30.45 6.85 5.40
CA GLU A 192 31.46 7.38 4.48
C GLU A 192 30.95 7.42 3.03
N ALA A 193 30.27 6.36 2.58
CA ALA A 193 29.68 6.32 1.24
C ALA A 193 28.60 7.40 1.05
N LEU A 194 27.79 7.66 2.08
CA LEU A 194 26.78 8.72 2.07
C LEU A 194 27.40 10.11 2.01
N VAL A 195 28.47 10.35 2.76
CA VAL A 195 29.23 11.61 2.71
C VAL A 195 29.86 11.80 1.32
N ALA A 196 30.46 10.76 0.74
CA ALA A 196 31.04 10.81 -0.59
C ALA A 196 29.98 11.06 -1.68
N ALA A 197 28.82 10.40 -1.58
CA ALA A 197 27.71 10.60 -2.50
C ALA A 197 27.10 12.01 -2.39
N ALA A 198 27.01 12.56 -1.17
CA ALA A 198 26.57 13.94 -0.98
C ALA A 198 27.60 14.95 -1.50
N ALA A 199 28.91 14.69 -1.34
CA ALA A 199 29.94 15.57 -1.90
C ALA A 199 29.90 15.60 -3.44
N ALA A 200 29.49 14.51 -4.09
CA ALA A 200 29.31 14.43 -5.54
C ALA A 200 28.04 15.16 -6.03
N VAL A 201 27.12 15.51 -5.13
CA VAL A 201 25.86 16.20 -5.44
C VAL A 201 25.82 17.54 -4.74
N ASN A 202 25.87 18.63 -5.51
CA ASN A 202 25.81 19.98 -4.95
C ASN A 202 24.57 20.20 -4.06
N GLY A 203 24.78 20.82 -2.88
CA GLY A 203 23.69 21.33 -2.03
C GLY A 203 23.30 20.46 -0.83
N PHE A 204 24.05 19.41 -0.52
CA PHE A 204 23.80 18.57 0.66
C PHE A 204 24.99 18.55 1.60
N THR A 205 24.75 18.83 2.89
CA THR A 205 25.74 18.62 3.95
C THR A 205 25.30 17.45 4.81
N VAL A 206 26.13 16.41 4.87
CA VAL A 206 25.84 15.19 5.63
C VAL A 206 26.63 15.18 6.93
N HIS A 207 25.93 14.96 8.04
CA HIS A 207 26.51 14.71 9.35
C HIS A 207 26.16 13.29 9.77
N VAL A 208 27.17 12.48 10.05
CA VAL A 208 26.98 11.12 10.55
C VAL A 208 27.29 11.11 12.04
N GLN A 209 26.32 10.69 12.84
CA GLN A 209 26.46 10.46 14.28
C GLN A 209 26.50 8.96 14.52
N ASN A 210 27.52 8.50 15.24
CA ASN A 210 27.66 7.09 15.56
C ASN A 210 26.53 6.64 16.49
N GLY A 211 25.98 5.45 16.21
CA GLY A 211 25.05 4.77 17.11
C GLY A 211 25.83 4.05 18.21
N ASP A 212 25.22 3.90 19.38
CA ASP A 212 25.80 3.15 20.50
C ASP A 212 25.68 1.64 20.29
N ASN A 213 26.63 0.86 20.84
CA ASN A 213 26.54 -0.61 20.98
C ASN A 213 26.17 -1.44 19.73
N GLY A 214 26.53 -0.96 18.53
CA GLY A 214 26.26 -1.68 17.27
C GLY A 214 24.97 -1.28 16.57
N ASP A 215 24.24 -0.30 17.12
CA ASP A 215 23.10 0.32 16.46
C ASP A 215 23.55 1.13 15.22
N GLY A 216 22.66 1.24 14.25
CA GLY A 216 22.91 2.00 13.04
C GLY A 216 23.25 3.45 13.33
N HIS A 217 24.24 3.99 12.62
CA HIS A 217 24.59 5.41 12.68
C HIS A 217 23.43 6.26 12.17
N THR A 218 23.17 7.37 12.86
CA THR A 218 22.18 8.37 12.44
C THR A 218 22.83 9.32 11.46
N VAL A 219 22.26 9.38 10.26
CA VAL A 219 22.71 10.26 9.19
C VAL A 219 21.74 11.42 9.12
N THR A 220 22.24 12.63 9.34
CA THR A 220 21.48 13.88 9.26
C THR A 220 21.96 14.66 8.05
N ILE A 221 21.04 15.02 7.17
CA ILE A 221 21.35 15.79 5.97
C ILE A 221 20.74 17.18 6.12
N ALA A 222 21.61 18.18 6.24
CA ALA A 222 21.21 19.57 6.35
C ALA A 222 20.78 20.09 4.97
N GLY A 223 19.51 20.47 4.87
CA GLY A 223 18.84 21.06 3.72
C GLY A 223 17.44 21.54 4.13
N PRO A 224 16.68 22.23 3.26
CA PRO A 224 15.27 22.51 3.53
C PRO A 224 14.38 21.44 2.87
N PRO A 225 13.80 20.46 3.61
CA PRO A 225 13.87 20.22 5.06
C PRO A 225 15.06 19.36 5.50
N THR A 226 15.46 19.49 6.78
CA THR A 226 16.48 18.62 7.39
C THR A 226 15.88 17.23 7.55
N VAL A 227 16.58 16.23 7.04
CA VAL A 227 16.16 14.83 7.10
C VAL A 227 17.17 14.02 7.90
N SER A 228 16.68 13.09 8.71
CA SER A 228 17.52 12.15 9.46
C SER A 228 17.03 10.72 9.27
N PHE A 229 17.96 9.79 9.12
CA PHE A 229 17.66 8.35 8.96
C PHE A 229 18.82 7.49 9.46
N SER A 230 18.52 6.23 9.83
CA SER A 230 19.56 5.26 10.22
C SER A 230 20.23 4.62 8.99
N THR A 231 21.54 4.39 9.10
CA THR A 231 22.32 3.57 8.14
C THR A 231 21.83 2.12 8.01
N ASP A 232 21.04 1.60 8.95
CA ASP A 232 20.35 0.30 8.82
C ASP A 232 19.49 0.19 7.57
N LEU A 233 19.01 1.34 7.07
CA LEU A 233 18.23 1.43 5.85
C LEU A 233 18.96 0.78 4.65
N PHE A 234 20.28 0.92 4.58
CA PHE A 234 21.11 0.39 3.50
C PHE A 234 21.52 -1.08 3.73
N LYS A 235 21.19 -1.64 4.90
CA LYS A 235 21.28 -3.07 5.20
C LYS A 235 19.96 -3.81 4.94
N SER A 236 18.88 -3.09 4.64
CA SER A 236 17.56 -3.68 4.39
C SER A 236 17.51 -4.51 3.10
N ALA A 237 16.61 -5.50 3.07
CA ALA A 237 16.31 -6.26 1.86
C ALA A 237 15.82 -5.34 0.73
N ASP A 238 15.05 -4.29 1.05
CA ASP A 238 14.58 -3.29 0.09
C ASP A 238 15.72 -2.63 -0.69
N TYR A 239 16.81 -2.23 0.01
CA TYR A 239 17.97 -1.62 -0.65
C TYR A 239 18.74 -2.63 -1.50
N ALA A 240 18.87 -3.88 -1.04
CA ALA A 240 19.49 -4.94 -1.82
C ALA A 240 18.75 -5.19 -3.13
N THR A 241 17.42 -5.34 -3.08
CA THR A 241 16.57 -5.49 -4.26
C THR A 241 16.66 -4.26 -5.17
N LEU A 242 16.67 -3.05 -4.61
CA LEU A 242 16.82 -1.82 -5.39
C LEU A 242 18.14 -1.80 -6.19
N LEU A 243 19.23 -2.30 -5.60
CA LEU A 243 20.52 -2.41 -6.27
C LEU A 243 20.49 -3.41 -7.44
N GLU A 244 19.83 -4.55 -7.26
CA GLU A 244 19.67 -5.56 -8.30
C GLU A 244 18.81 -5.05 -9.46
N LEU A 245 17.73 -4.32 -9.15
CA LEU A 245 16.88 -3.69 -10.15
C LEU A 245 17.61 -2.57 -10.88
N TRP A 246 18.46 -1.80 -10.19
CA TRP A 246 19.29 -0.76 -10.81
C TRP A 246 20.13 -1.31 -11.95
N ASP A 247 20.71 -2.51 -11.83
CA ASP A 247 21.50 -3.11 -12.92
C ASP A 247 20.67 -3.34 -14.20
N LYS A 248 19.37 -3.61 -14.05
CA LYS A 248 18.44 -3.79 -15.17
C LYS A 248 18.01 -2.46 -15.79
N VAL A 249 17.77 -1.42 -14.98
CA VAL A 249 17.24 -0.13 -15.44
C VAL A 249 18.31 0.93 -15.71
N ALA A 250 19.54 0.76 -15.24
CA ALA A 250 20.64 1.71 -15.44
C ALA A 250 20.90 2.08 -16.91
N PRO A 251 20.75 1.17 -17.91
CA PRO A 251 20.87 1.55 -19.32
C PRO A 251 19.88 2.65 -19.75
N LEU A 252 18.68 2.68 -19.16
CA LEU A 252 17.67 3.71 -19.44
C LEU A 252 18.11 5.10 -18.97
N ALA A 253 18.92 5.16 -17.90
CA ALA A 253 19.41 6.42 -17.34
C ALA A 253 20.65 6.97 -18.09
N LYS A 254 21.26 6.20 -19.00
CA LYS A 254 22.50 6.58 -19.70
C LYS A 254 22.28 7.40 -20.98
N GLY A 255 21.06 7.48 -21.51
CA GLY A 255 20.78 8.17 -22.77
C GLY A 255 19.30 8.24 -23.10
N SER A 256 18.97 8.81 -24.27
CA SER A 256 17.58 8.85 -24.73
C SER A 256 17.11 7.46 -25.15
N THR A 257 16.04 7.00 -24.51
CA THR A 257 15.28 5.81 -24.89
C THR A 257 14.18 6.24 -25.85
N THR A 258 14.04 5.56 -26.98
CA THR A 258 12.96 5.84 -27.94
C THR A 258 11.84 4.85 -27.73
N VAL A 259 10.65 5.37 -27.43
CA VAL A 259 9.40 4.62 -27.34
C VAL A 259 8.66 4.79 -28.66
N SER A 260 8.33 3.69 -29.32
CA SER A 260 7.59 3.66 -30.58
C SER A 260 6.29 2.88 -30.39
N GLU A 261 5.17 3.45 -30.83
CA GLU A 261 3.85 2.82 -30.80
C GLU A 261 3.23 2.83 -32.20
N GLY A 262 3.01 1.64 -32.78
CA GLY A 262 2.39 1.49 -34.11
C GLY A 262 3.11 2.22 -35.24
N GLU A 263 2.36 2.61 -36.28
CA GLU A 263 2.87 3.36 -37.44
C GLU A 263 3.15 4.84 -37.09
N GLY A 264 4.30 5.10 -36.47
CA GLY A 264 5.01 6.38 -36.62
C GLY A 264 5.00 7.35 -35.44
N ARG A 265 4.46 7.00 -34.26
CA ARG A 265 4.60 7.85 -33.06
C ARG A 265 5.82 7.44 -32.26
N GLU A 266 6.89 8.23 -32.39
CA GLU A 266 8.10 8.09 -31.57
C GLU A 266 8.12 9.15 -30.46
N ARG A 267 8.42 8.73 -29.23
CA ARG A 267 8.64 9.61 -28.07
C ARG A 267 10.00 9.30 -27.48
N GLN A 268 10.81 10.33 -27.29
CA GLN A 268 12.08 10.18 -26.56
C GLN A 268 11.86 10.43 -25.07
N VAL A 269 12.40 9.53 -24.26
CA VAL A 269 12.41 9.61 -22.79
C VAL A 269 13.84 9.50 -22.28
N LYS A 270 14.16 10.20 -21.19
CA LYS A 270 15.52 10.32 -20.65
C LYS A 270 15.72 9.65 -19.31
N SER A 271 14.63 9.22 -18.65
CA SER A 271 14.68 8.56 -17.35
C SER A 271 13.72 7.39 -17.26
N VAL A 272 13.91 6.59 -16.19
CA VAL A 272 13.04 5.46 -15.86
C VAL A 272 11.62 5.96 -15.56
N GLU A 273 11.50 7.09 -14.84
CA GLU A 273 10.21 7.70 -14.52
C GLU A 273 9.50 8.21 -15.77
N GLU A 274 10.22 8.85 -16.70
CA GLU A 274 9.65 9.29 -17.97
C GLU A 274 9.19 8.12 -18.85
N LEU A 275 9.95 7.01 -18.87
CA LEU A 275 9.56 5.80 -19.61
C LEU A 275 8.27 5.20 -19.04
N LEU A 276 8.19 5.01 -17.72
CA LEU A 276 6.99 4.47 -17.08
C LEU A 276 5.79 5.39 -17.23
N GLY A 277 5.99 6.70 -17.07
CA GLY A 277 4.97 7.70 -17.28
C GLY A 277 4.43 7.64 -18.72
N ALA A 278 5.32 7.61 -19.72
CA ALA A 278 4.94 7.46 -21.12
C ALA A 278 4.22 6.13 -21.40
N ALA A 279 4.73 5.01 -20.87
CA ALA A 279 4.11 3.70 -21.03
C ALA A 279 2.70 3.65 -20.43
N LEU A 280 2.51 4.19 -19.22
CA LEU A 280 1.19 4.24 -18.58
C LEU A 280 0.23 5.22 -19.28
N GLU A 281 0.72 6.36 -19.76
CA GLU A 281 -0.07 7.34 -20.51
C GLU A 281 -0.58 6.73 -21.83
N LEU A 282 0.33 6.16 -22.63
CA LEU A 282 0.02 5.57 -23.93
C LEU A 282 -0.85 4.31 -23.78
N SER A 283 -0.53 3.44 -22.83
CA SER A 283 -1.31 2.22 -22.59
C SER A 283 -2.76 2.49 -22.18
N ARG A 284 -3.03 3.61 -21.49
CA ARG A 284 -4.39 4.02 -21.09
C ARG A 284 -5.17 4.67 -22.23
N ALA A 285 -4.53 5.06 -23.33
CA ALA A 285 -5.21 5.70 -24.44
C ALA A 285 -6.39 4.86 -24.95
N GLY A 286 -7.57 5.48 -25.05
CA GLY A 286 -8.81 4.82 -25.49
C GLY A 286 -9.49 3.92 -24.45
N ALA A 287 -8.99 3.86 -23.21
CA ALA A 287 -9.66 3.16 -22.12
C ALA A 287 -10.56 4.10 -21.30
N SER A 288 -11.72 3.60 -20.89
CA SER A 288 -12.55 4.23 -19.86
C SER A 288 -12.17 3.62 -18.51
N VAL A 289 -11.78 4.46 -17.56
CA VAL A 289 -11.39 4.07 -16.21
C VAL A 289 -12.32 4.74 -15.21
N GLN A 290 -12.95 3.95 -14.36
CA GLN A 290 -13.70 4.41 -13.20
C GLN A 290 -13.00 3.91 -11.95
N ARG A 291 -12.63 4.82 -11.04
CA ARG A 291 -12.11 4.48 -9.71
C ARG A 291 -13.28 4.51 -8.73
N TYR A 292 -13.43 3.47 -7.92
CA TYR A 292 -14.43 3.43 -6.87
C TYR A 292 -13.85 4.00 -5.57
N LYS A 293 -14.46 5.06 -5.03
CA LYS A 293 -14.12 5.59 -3.70
C LYS A 293 -15.01 5.01 -2.60
N GLY A 294 -16.23 4.63 -2.94
CA GLY A 294 -17.18 4.00 -2.02
C GLY A 294 -18.08 2.98 -2.70
N LEU A 295 -18.66 2.10 -1.89
CA LEU A 295 -19.60 1.06 -2.31
C LEU A 295 -20.86 1.66 -2.94
N GLY A 296 -21.26 2.86 -2.52
CA GLY A 296 -22.41 3.59 -3.07
C GLY A 296 -22.25 4.09 -4.51
N GLU A 297 -21.03 4.07 -5.05
CA GLU A 297 -20.76 4.43 -6.45
C GLU A 297 -21.03 3.26 -7.42
N MET A 298 -21.26 2.06 -6.88
CA MET A 298 -21.58 0.86 -7.64
C MET A 298 -23.11 0.69 -7.76
N ASN A 299 -23.57 0.38 -8.96
CA ASN A 299 -24.94 -0.08 -9.14
C ASN A 299 -25.14 -1.45 -8.46
N PRO A 300 -26.37 -1.82 -8.05
CA PRO A 300 -26.63 -3.08 -7.33
C PRO A 300 -26.11 -4.34 -8.03
N GLU A 301 -26.17 -4.40 -9.36
CA GLU A 301 -25.63 -5.50 -10.16
C GLU A 301 -24.10 -5.58 -10.06
N GLN A 302 -23.41 -4.43 -10.14
CA GLN A 302 -21.95 -4.37 -10.00
C GLN A 302 -21.52 -4.79 -8.59
N LEU A 303 -22.21 -4.30 -7.55
CA LEU A 303 -21.92 -4.68 -6.17
C LEU A 303 -22.13 -6.18 -5.96
N TRP A 304 -23.18 -6.74 -6.57
CA TRP A 304 -23.42 -8.19 -6.54
C TRP A 304 -22.28 -8.96 -7.20
N GLU A 305 -21.96 -8.64 -8.46
CA GLU A 305 -20.96 -9.34 -9.26
C GLU A 305 -19.56 -9.28 -8.65
N THR A 306 -19.22 -8.16 -8.02
CA THR A 306 -17.85 -7.91 -7.55
C THR A 306 -17.64 -8.29 -6.09
N THR A 307 -18.61 -8.00 -5.22
CA THR A 307 -18.39 -7.98 -3.77
C THR A 307 -19.28 -8.98 -3.02
N MET A 308 -20.47 -9.30 -3.55
CA MET A 308 -21.43 -10.17 -2.84
C MET A 308 -21.50 -11.60 -3.40
N ASN A 309 -21.21 -11.81 -4.68
CA ASN A 309 -21.31 -13.11 -5.33
C ASN A 309 -20.29 -14.09 -4.74
N PRO A 310 -20.72 -15.24 -4.16
CA PRO A 310 -19.83 -16.21 -3.55
C PRO A 310 -18.73 -16.77 -4.45
N GLU A 311 -18.92 -16.77 -5.77
CA GLU A 311 -17.98 -17.33 -6.74
C GLU A 311 -16.86 -16.37 -7.12
N THR A 312 -17.11 -15.06 -7.07
CA THR A 312 -16.20 -14.02 -7.57
C THR A 312 -15.66 -13.10 -6.48
N ARG A 313 -16.34 -13.01 -5.33
CA ARG A 313 -15.95 -12.10 -4.26
C ARG A 313 -14.62 -12.47 -3.63
N THR A 314 -13.86 -11.45 -3.26
CA THR A 314 -12.67 -11.59 -2.44
C THR A 314 -12.99 -11.19 -1.00
N LEU A 315 -12.65 -12.07 -0.05
CA LEU A 315 -12.84 -11.84 1.38
C LEU A 315 -11.49 -11.99 2.09
N LEU A 316 -11.19 -11.05 2.97
CA LEU A 316 -10.08 -11.16 3.91
C LEU A 316 -10.60 -11.75 5.22
N LYS A 317 -10.03 -12.87 5.67
CA LYS A 317 -10.38 -13.45 6.98
C LYS A 317 -9.63 -12.69 8.07
N VAL A 318 -10.35 -12.23 9.09
CA VAL A 318 -9.74 -11.50 10.22
C VAL A 318 -9.02 -12.49 11.12
N THR A 319 -7.74 -12.22 11.40
CA THR A 319 -6.94 -12.97 12.37
C THR A 319 -6.91 -12.29 13.73
N MET A 320 -6.40 -13.00 14.75
CA MET A 320 -6.19 -12.41 16.07
C MET A 320 -5.15 -11.29 16.03
N GLU A 321 -4.10 -11.43 15.22
CA GLU A 321 -3.08 -10.39 15.03
C GLU A 321 -3.70 -9.11 14.44
N ASP A 322 -4.59 -9.24 13.44
CA ASP A 322 -5.31 -8.11 12.87
C ASP A 322 -6.20 -7.41 13.90
N ALA A 323 -6.86 -8.19 14.76
CA ALA A 323 -7.75 -7.67 15.80
C ALA A 323 -6.99 -6.93 16.90
N VAL A 324 -5.86 -7.47 17.35
CA VAL A 324 -4.95 -6.82 18.30
C VAL A 324 -4.37 -5.55 17.70
N GLY A 325 -3.85 -5.60 16.47
CA GLY A 325 -3.31 -4.42 15.80
C GLY A 325 -4.34 -3.31 15.61
N ALA A 326 -5.60 -3.67 15.31
CA ALA A 326 -6.70 -2.72 15.24
C ALA A 326 -6.99 -2.06 16.60
N ASP A 327 -6.96 -2.83 17.69
CA ASP A 327 -7.17 -2.34 19.06
C ASP A 327 -6.03 -1.41 19.53
N GLU A 328 -4.78 -1.78 19.25
CA GLU A 328 -3.60 -0.95 19.55
C GLU A 328 -3.64 0.37 18.77
N MET A 329 -3.87 0.32 17.46
CA MET A 329 -4.03 1.52 16.62
C MET A 329 -5.14 2.42 17.15
N PHE A 330 -6.26 1.82 17.57
CA PHE A 330 -7.39 2.56 18.10
C PHE A 330 -7.07 3.20 19.46
N THR A 331 -6.37 2.48 20.34
CA THR A 331 -5.89 2.99 21.64
C THR A 331 -4.94 4.18 21.47
N VAL A 332 -4.01 4.11 20.50
CA VAL A 332 -3.07 5.20 20.21
C VAL A 332 -3.79 6.40 19.58
N LEU A 333 -4.62 6.17 18.55
CA LEU A 333 -5.27 7.25 17.81
C LEU A 333 -6.39 7.93 18.59
N MET A 334 -7.12 7.18 19.41
CA MET A 334 -8.29 7.68 20.13
C MET A 334 -8.06 7.83 21.63
N GLY A 335 -6.98 7.30 22.22
CA GLY A 335 -6.65 7.43 23.65
C GLY A 335 -6.38 8.87 24.09
N ASP A 336 -6.37 9.12 25.39
CA ASP A 336 -6.24 10.48 25.94
C ASP A 336 -4.79 11.02 25.88
N ALA A 337 -3.82 10.15 25.63
CA ALA A 337 -2.41 10.51 25.51
C ALA A 337 -2.13 11.19 24.16
N VAL A 338 -1.71 12.46 24.22
CA VAL A 338 -1.43 13.29 23.03
C VAL A 338 -0.14 12.86 22.33
N GLU A 339 0.90 12.52 23.09
CA GLU A 339 2.23 12.28 22.50
C GLU A 339 2.35 10.98 21.71
N PRO A 340 1.82 9.83 22.18
CA PRO A 340 1.79 8.61 21.35
C PRO A 340 1.00 8.80 20.06
N ARG A 341 -0.09 9.60 20.11
CA ARG A 341 -0.87 9.96 18.93
C ARG A 341 -0.06 10.83 17.97
N ARG A 342 0.65 11.84 18.49
CA ARG A 342 1.48 12.76 17.70
C ARG A 342 2.60 12.00 17.00
N GLU A 343 3.34 11.16 17.72
CA GLU A 343 4.40 10.31 17.17
C GLU A 343 3.87 9.33 16.11
N PHE A 344 2.71 8.71 16.35
CA PHE A 344 2.07 7.83 15.38
C PHE A 344 1.68 8.57 14.09
N ILE A 345 1.07 9.75 14.21
CA ILE A 345 0.73 10.59 13.06
C ILE A 345 2.00 11.03 12.33
N GLU A 346 3.03 11.51 13.02
CA GLU A 346 4.30 11.93 12.40
C GLU A 346 5.00 10.76 11.69
N LYS A 347 5.00 9.56 12.29
CA LYS A 347 5.62 8.35 11.73
C LYS A 347 4.88 7.82 10.49
N HIS A 348 3.54 7.88 10.49
CA HIS A 348 2.70 7.28 9.44
C HIS A 348 2.11 8.30 8.44
N ALA A 349 2.23 9.61 8.68
CA ALA A 349 1.73 10.64 7.77
C ALA A 349 2.32 10.54 6.35
N LEU A 350 3.57 10.07 6.23
CA LEU A 350 4.25 9.87 4.94
C LEU A 350 3.69 8.68 4.13
N ASP A 351 3.01 7.74 4.80
CA ASP A 351 2.37 6.58 4.19
C ASP A 351 0.95 6.91 3.67
N VAL A 352 0.29 7.91 4.26
CA VAL A 352 -1.12 8.30 3.98
C VAL A 352 -1.27 9.21 2.75
N ALA A 353 -0.17 9.69 2.16
CA ALA A 353 -0.18 10.63 1.02
C ALA A 353 -0.79 10.08 -0.31
N ASN A 354 -1.35 8.87 -0.33
CA ASN A 354 -2.10 8.32 -1.47
C ASN A 354 -3.63 8.32 -1.26
N LEU A 355 -4.13 8.95 -0.19
CA LEU A 355 -5.53 9.31 -0.01
C LEU A 355 -5.72 10.80 -0.32
N ASP A 356 -5.57 11.18 -1.59
CA ASP A 356 -5.97 12.52 -2.02
C ASP A 356 -7.51 12.61 -2.09
N ILE A 357 -8.01 13.70 -1.50
CA ILE A 357 -9.40 14.21 -1.47
C ILE A 357 -10.00 14.24 -2.88
#